data_AF-A0A952JP68-F1
#
_entry.id   AF-A0A952JP68-F1
#
_cell.length_a   1.000
_cell.length_b   1.000
_cell.length_c   1.000
_cell.angle_alpha   90.00
_cell.angle_beta   90.00
_cell.angle_gamma   90.00
#
_symmetry.space_group_name_H-M   'P 1'
#
loop_
_entity.id
_entity.type
_entity.pdbx_description
1 polymer ?
#
loop_
_entity_poly.entity_id
_entity_poly.type
_entity_poly.pdbx_seq_one_letter_code
_entity_poly.pdbx_strand_id
1 'polypeptide(L)'
;MNYFELYNIPVSLKPDAQTIKNKFYELSRKYHPDFFTNEGEDAQQYALEQSALINKAFAIFNNESETIKYVLQLNNLIEEEEKYTLSPNFLMDVMELNEQLLDAKMEGDTTTIENITTQIHNLQSAIYEPIKSIVENYQEGNTTQEELLQVKEYYFRKKYLTRILAGLS
;
A
#
# COMPACT_ATOMS: atom_id res chain seq x y z
N MET A 1 -5.84 12.86 -14.20
CA MET A 1 -4.72 13.31 -13.37
C MET A 1 -4.56 12.35 -12.21
N ASN A 2 -3.41 11.70 -12.09
CA ASN A 2 -3.08 10.77 -11.01
C ASN A 2 -2.37 11.49 -9.84
N TYR A 3 -2.13 10.81 -8.72
CA TYR A 3 -1.53 11.41 -7.53
C TYR A 3 -0.05 11.76 -7.71
N PHE A 4 0.69 11.04 -8.55
CA PHE A 4 2.08 11.38 -8.88
C PHE A 4 2.14 12.67 -9.71
N GLU A 5 1.22 12.85 -10.66
CA GLU A 5 1.05 14.09 -11.42
C GLU A 5 0.66 15.26 -10.50
N LEU A 6 -0.26 15.04 -9.54
CA LEU A 6 -0.62 16.05 -8.54
C LEU A 6 0.59 16.50 -7.71
N TYR A 7 1.46 15.57 -7.35
CA TYR A 7 2.69 15.83 -6.58
C TYR A 7 3.85 16.33 -7.44
N ASN A 8 3.70 16.28 -8.77
CA ASN A 8 4.74 16.56 -9.74
C ASN A 8 6.02 15.75 -9.45
N ILE A 9 5.83 14.44 -9.28
CA ILE A 9 6.89 13.45 -9.03
C ILE A 9 6.75 12.29 -10.04
N PRO A 10 7.83 11.57 -10.36
CA PRO A 10 7.74 10.38 -11.20
C PRO A 10 6.94 9.26 -10.51
N VAL A 11 6.25 8.44 -11.29
CA VAL A 11 5.58 7.23 -10.80
C VAL A 11 6.63 6.28 -10.23
N SER A 12 6.41 5.82 -8.99
CA SER A 12 7.30 4.89 -8.29
C SER A 12 6.53 3.99 -7.34
N LEU A 13 6.96 2.73 -7.21
CA LEU A 13 6.45 1.80 -6.20
C LEU A 13 6.92 2.16 -4.78
N LYS A 14 7.99 2.94 -4.65
CA LYS A 14 8.59 3.37 -3.39
C LYS A 14 9.07 4.82 -3.50
N PRO A 15 8.15 5.80 -3.49
CA PRO A 15 8.52 7.22 -3.55
C PRO A 15 9.32 7.62 -2.31
N ASP A 16 10.26 8.55 -2.49
CA ASP A 16 11.08 9.06 -1.39
C ASP A 16 10.23 9.83 -0.38
N ALA A 17 10.23 9.38 0.88
CA ALA A 17 9.39 9.93 1.93
C ALA A 17 9.65 11.42 2.19
N GLN A 18 10.91 11.87 2.06
CA GLN A 18 11.26 13.28 2.25
C GLN A 18 10.68 14.15 1.14
N THR A 19 10.76 13.67 -0.10
CA THR A 19 10.16 14.31 -1.29
C THR A 19 8.65 14.41 -1.15
N ILE A 20 7.97 13.32 -0.76
CA ILE A 20 6.52 13.31 -0.51
C ILE A 20 6.14 14.33 0.56
N LYS A 21 6.87 14.37 1.68
CA LYS A 21 6.62 15.31 2.78
C LYS A 21 6.80 16.76 2.35
N ASN A 22 7.87 17.06 1.61
CA ASN A 22 8.11 18.41 1.10
C ASN A 22 7.01 18.86 0.14
N LYS A 23 6.61 17.98 -0.79
CA LYS A 23 5.51 18.25 -1.74
C LYS A 23 4.17 18.42 -1.05
N PHE A 24 3.89 17.61 -0.03
CA PHE A 24 2.69 17.75 0.78
C PHE A 24 2.60 19.14 1.42
N TYR A 25 3.67 19.66 2.03
CA TYR A 25 3.65 21.00 2.62
C TYR A 25 3.51 22.11 1.57
N GLU A 26 4.22 21.99 0.44
CA GLU A 26 4.13 22.93 -0.68
C GLU A 26 2.68 23.03 -1.19
N LEU A 27 2.06 21.89 -1.48
CA LEU A 27 0.70 21.81 -2.01
C LEU A 27 -0.35 22.21 -0.96
N SER A 28 -0.22 21.77 0.28
CA SER A 28 -1.14 22.14 1.37
C SER A 28 -1.15 23.65 1.60
N ARG A 29 0.00 24.31 1.49
CA ARG A 29 0.07 25.78 1.58
C ARG A 29 -0.56 26.43 0.35
N LYS A 30 -0.33 25.89 -0.84
CA LYS A 30 -0.88 26.43 -2.10
C LYS A 30 -2.40 26.37 -2.15
N TYR A 31 -3.00 25.30 -1.63
CA TYR A 31 -4.44 25.07 -1.69
C TYR A 31 -5.14 25.20 -0.33
N HIS A 32 -4.50 25.87 0.64
CA HIS A 32 -5.10 26.05 1.96
C HIS A 32 -6.40 26.86 1.85
N PRO A 33 -7.56 26.36 2.33
CA PRO A 33 -8.85 27.04 2.17
C PRO A 33 -8.86 28.49 2.66
N ASP A 34 -8.12 28.80 3.74
CA ASP A 34 -7.98 30.16 4.28
C ASP A 34 -7.48 31.19 3.25
N PHE A 35 -6.65 30.80 2.28
CA PHE A 35 -6.16 31.71 1.24
C PHE A 35 -7.22 32.04 0.17
N PHE A 36 -8.28 31.24 0.08
CA PHE A 36 -9.36 31.40 -0.90
C PHE A 36 -10.62 32.05 -0.31
N THR A 37 -10.57 32.42 0.97
CA THR A 37 -11.73 33.02 1.69
C THR A 37 -12.32 34.25 1.00
N ASN A 38 -11.48 35.05 0.33
CA ASN A 38 -11.90 36.26 -0.38
C ASN A 38 -12.12 36.07 -1.90
N GLU A 39 -11.91 34.87 -2.44
CA GLU A 39 -11.96 34.60 -3.89
C GLU A 39 -13.33 34.07 -4.39
N GLY A 40 -14.32 33.98 -3.50
CA GLY A 40 -15.67 33.48 -3.81
C GLY A 40 -15.86 31.99 -3.53
N GLU A 41 -17.11 31.55 -3.56
CA GLU A 41 -17.51 30.18 -3.16
C GLU A 41 -16.89 29.10 -4.06
N ASP A 42 -16.86 29.31 -5.38
CA ASP A 42 -16.26 28.36 -6.33
C ASP A 42 -14.76 28.13 -6.07
N ALA A 43 -14.03 29.19 -5.73
CA ALA A 43 -12.61 29.12 -5.46
C ALA A 43 -12.32 28.42 -4.12
N GLN A 44 -13.15 28.67 -3.09
CA GLN A 44 -13.05 27.95 -1.81
C GLN A 44 -13.36 26.46 -1.97
N GLN A 45 -14.42 26.12 -2.72
CA GLN A 45 -14.79 24.74 -2.98
C GLN A 45 -13.68 24.01 -3.75
N TYR A 46 -13.10 24.64 -4.77
CA TYR A 46 -11.95 24.09 -5.48
C TYR A 46 -10.75 23.85 -4.55
N ALA A 47 -10.40 24.80 -3.68
CA ALA A 47 -9.31 24.65 -2.72
C ALA A 47 -9.54 23.50 -1.73
N LEU A 48 -10.79 23.31 -1.30
CA LEU A 48 -11.20 22.22 -0.42
C LEU A 48 -11.06 20.85 -1.12
N GLU A 49 -11.50 20.75 -2.38
CA GLU A 49 -11.35 19.54 -3.19
C GLU A 49 -9.88 19.19 -3.42
N GLN A 50 -9.04 20.18 -3.77
CA GLN A 50 -7.60 19.98 -3.93
C GLN A 50 -6.95 19.52 -2.63
N SER A 51 -7.27 20.17 -1.51
CA SER A 51 -6.78 19.77 -0.18
C SER A 51 -7.16 18.34 0.17
N ALA A 52 -8.39 17.92 -0.15
CA ALA A 52 -8.82 16.53 0.07
C ALA A 52 -8.02 15.53 -0.79
N LEU A 53 -7.75 15.86 -2.06
CA LEU A 53 -6.93 15.03 -2.95
C LEU A 53 -5.48 14.92 -2.47
N ILE A 54 -4.89 16.03 -2.01
CA ILE A 54 -3.52 16.07 -1.47
C ILE A 54 -3.41 15.18 -0.24
N ASN A 55 -4.37 15.27 0.69
CA ASN A 55 -4.38 14.42 1.88
C ASN A 55 -4.53 12.93 1.53
N LYS A 56 -5.39 12.59 0.56
CA LYS A 56 -5.55 11.21 0.08
C LYS A 56 -4.26 10.68 -0.54
N ALA A 57 -3.64 11.45 -1.43
CA ALA A 57 -2.37 11.09 -2.06
C ALA A 57 -1.28 10.89 -0.99
N PHE A 58 -1.17 11.79 -0.01
CA PHE A 58 -0.24 11.66 1.10
C PHE A 58 -0.45 10.37 1.90
N ALA A 59 -1.70 10.03 2.22
CA ALA A 59 -2.02 8.80 2.96
C ALA A 59 -1.60 7.55 2.17
N ILE A 60 -1.82 7.54 0.86
CA ILE A 60 -1.41 6.45 -0.03
C ILE A 60 0.11 6.35 -0.06
N PHE A 61 0.82 7.44 -0.31
CA PHE A 61 2.29 7.45 -0.42
C PHE A 61 3.02 7.10 0.88
N ASN A 62 2.38 7.29 2.05
CA ASN A 62 2.94 6.86 3.33
C ASN A 62 2.70 5.38 3.65
N ASN A 63 1.85 4.69 2.88
CA ASN A 63 1.61 3.26 3.05
C ASN A 63 2.14 2.52 1.82
N GLU A 64 3.23 1.77 2.01
CA GLU A 64 3.87 0.99 0.95
C GLU A 64 2.88 0.08 0.21
N SER A 65 1.96 -0.58 0.92
CA SER A 65 1.01 -1.50 0.31
C SER A 65 -0.03 -0.77 -0.53
N GLU A 66 -0.49 0.40 -0.08
CA GLU A 66 -1.42 1.24 -0.85
C GLU A 66 -0.73 1.91 -2.03
N THR A 67 0.53 2.31 -1.89
CA THR A 67 1.33 2.85 -3.01
C THR A 67 1.50 1.79 -4.10
N ILE A 68 1.90 0.57 -3.72
CA ILE A 68 2.02 -0.55 -4.66
C ILE A 68 0.68 -0.81 -5.35
N LYS A 69 -0.41 -0.92 -4.58
CA LYS A 69 -1.76 -1.10 -5.15
C LYS A 69 -2.07 0.01 -6.16
N TYR A 70 -1.81 1.26 -5.80
CA TYR A 70 -2.11 2.40 -6.65
C TYR A 70 -1.34 2.37 -7.98
N VAL A 71 -0.04 2.06 -7.95
CA VAL A 71 0.77 1.92 -9.18
C VAL A 71 0.27 0.75 -10.03
N LEU A 72 -0.11 -0.38 -9.42
CA LEU A 72 -0.70 -1.50 -10.16
C LEU A 72 -2.05 -1.14 -10.79
N GLN A 73 -2.87 -0.32 -10.14
CA GLN A 73 -4.10 0.23 -10.71
C GLN A 73 -3.81 1.15 -11.90
N LEU A 74 -2.79 2.02 -11.83
CA LEU A 74 -2.36 2.87 -12.95
C LEU A 74 -1.93 2.05 -14.17
N ASN A 75 -1.36 0.86 -13.93
CA ASN A 75 -0.97 -0.09 -14.98
C ASN A 75 -2.11 -1.03 -15.43
N ASN A 76 -3.34 -0.84 -14.94
CA ASN A 76 -4.51 -1.69 -15.21
C ASN A 76 -4.29 -3.18 -14.83
N LEU A 77 -3.48 -3.43 -13.81
CA LEU A 77 -3.17 -4.78 -13.34
C LEU A 77 -3.99 -5.20 -12.13
N ILE A 78 -4.60 -4.26 -11.40
CA ILE A 78 -5.48 -4.53 -10.26
C ILE A 78 -6.78 -3.71 -10.38
N GLU A 79 -7.89 -4.34 -10.05
CA GLU A 79 -9.19 -3.68 -9.84
C GLU A 79 -9.47 -3.48 -8.35
N GLU A 80 -10.30 -2.49 -7.97
CA GLU A 80 -10.57 -2.16 -6.55
C GLU A 80 -11.10 -3.35 -5.73
N GLU A 81 -11.86 -4.25 -6.34
CA GLU A 81 -12.48 -5.42 -5.70
C GLU A 81 -12.06 -6.75 -6.32
N GLU A 82 -10.86 -6.79 -6.91
CA GLU A 82 -10.38 -8.00 -7.57
C GLU A 82 -10.36 -9.22 -6.62
N LYS A 83 -11.07 -10.28 -7.03
CA LYS A 83 -10.99 -11.59 -6.38
C LYS A 83 -9.75 -12.33 -6.89
N TYR A 84 -8.61 -12.03 -6.29
CA TYR A 84 -7.36 -12.71 -6.63
C TYR A 84 -7.25 -14.06 -5.92
N THR A 85 -7.01 -15.11 -6.70
CA THR A 85 -6.76 -16.46 -6.16
C THR A 85 -5.27 -16.64 -5.93
N LEU A 86 -4.89 -16.80 -4.66
CA LEU A 86 -3.52 -17.10 -4.26
C LEU A 86 -3.15 -18.54 -4.63
N SER A 87 -1.84 -18.81 -4.75
CA SER A 87 -1.37 -20.16 -5.05
C SER A 87 -1.82 -21.17 -3.98
N PRO A 88 -2.20 -22.40 -4.37
CA PRO A 88 -2.63 -23.43 -3.41
C PRO A 88 -1.59 -23.73 -2.33
N ASN A 89 -0.31 -23.75 -2.72
CA ASN A 89 0.79 -24.01 -1.79
C ASN A 89 0.86 -22.93 -0.71
N PHE A 90 0.81 -21.64 -1.11
CA PHE A 90 0.80 -20.54 -0.14
C PHE A 90 -0.43 -20.57 0.76
N LEU A 91 -1.61 -20.88 0.21
CA LEU A 91 -2.83 -20.96 1.00
C LEU A 91 -2.74 -22.08 2.03
N MET A 92 -2.19 -23.24 1.67
CA MET A 92 -2.00 -24.37 2.57
C MET A 92 -1.09 -24.00 3.74
N ASP A 93 0.09 -23.44 3.47
CA ASP A 93 1.05 -23.02 4.50
C ASP A 93 0.43 -22.03 5.49
N VAL A 94 -0.33 -21.06 4.97
CA VAL A 94 -0.90 -20.00 5.80
C VAL A 94 -2.17 -20.43 6.53
N MET A 95 -2.94 -21.36 5.96
CA MET A 95 -4.09 -21.97 6.65
C MET A 95 -3.64 -22.73 7.90
N GLU A 96 -2.56 -23.50 7.81
CA GLU A 96 -1.99 -24.22 8.96
C GLU A 96 -1.55 -23.24 10.06
N LEU A 97 -0.85 -22.16 9.69
CA LEU A 97 -0.47 -21.11 10.65
C LEU A 97 -1.69 -20.45 11.30
N ASN A 98 -2.75 -20.20 10.53
CA ASN A 98 -3.97 -19.58 11.05
C ASN A 98 -4.76 -20.51 11.98
N GLU A 99 -4.79 -21.81 11.71
CA GLU A 99 -5.42 -22.81 12.60
C GLU A 99 -4.67 -22.88 13.94
N GLN A 100 -3.34 -23.04 13.91
CA GLN A 100 -2.51 -23.05 15.12
C GLN A 100 -2.67 -21.76 15.94
N LEU A 101 -2.83 -20.61 15.25
CA LEU A 101 -3.03 -19.32 15.89
C LEU A 101 -4.38 -19.24 16.62
N LEU A 102 -5.44 -19.80 16.03
CA LEU A 102 -6.77 -19.85 16.63
C LEU A 102 -6.78 -20.76 17.85
N ASP A 103 -6.16 -21.94 17.77
CA ASP A 103 -6.04 -22.87 18.89
C ASP A 103 -5.28 -22.23 20.05
N ALA A 104 -4.11 -21.63 19.77
CA ALA A 104 -3.32 -20.93 20.77
C ALA A 104 -4.09 -19.76 21.42
N LYS A 105 -4.92 -19.05 20.65
CA LYS A 105 -5.83 -18.02 21.17
C LYS A 105 -6.88 -18.59 22.11
N MET A 106 -7.47 -19.74 21.77
CA MET A 106 -8.48 -20.40 22.59
C MET A 106 -7.89 -20.93 23.90
N GLU A 107 -6.65 -21.41 23.85
CA GLU A 107 -5.92 -21.93 25.02
C GLU A 107 -5.26 -20.83 25.86
N GLY A 108 -5.17 -19.60 25.34
CA GLY A 108 -4.47 -18.48 25.99
C GLY A 108 -2.96 -18.65 26.00
N ASP A 109 -2.40 -19.43 25.07
CA ASP A 109 -0.96 -19.65 24.94
C ASP A 109 -0.29 -18.49 24.21
N THR A 110 0.14 -17.50 25.00
CA THR A 110 0.83 -16.31 24.48
C THR A 110 2.16 -16.65 23.81
N THR A 111 2.83 -17.73 24.22
CA THR A 111 4.14 -18.11 23.65
C THR A 111 3.98 -18.61 22.23
N THR A 112 2.96 -19.44 21.99
CA THR A 112 2.65 -19.92 20.64
C THR A 112 2.16 -18.79 19.74
N ILE A 113 1.34 -17.87 20.25
CA ILE A 113 0.91 -16.66 19.51
C ILE A 113 2.11 -15.81 19.08
N GLU A 114 3.07 -15.56 19.96
CA GLU A 114 4.29 -14.79 19.65
C GLU A 114 5.17 -15.49 18.60
N ASN A 115 5.32 -16.82 18.71
CA ASN A 115 6.07 -17.61 17.76
C ASN A 115 5.43 -17.56 16.36
N ILE A 116 4.11 -17.79 16.25
CA ILE A 116 3.40 -17.73 14.97
C ILE A 116 3.45 -16.31 14.38
N THR A 117 3.30 -15.28 15.20
CA THR A 117 3.44 -13.88 14.75
C THR A 117 4.82 -13.64 14.13
N THR A 118 5.87 -14.16 14.77
CA THR A 118 7.24 -14.10 14.24
C THR A 118 7.39 -14.86 12.92
N GLN A 119 6.78 -16.05 12.80
CA GLN A 119 6.78 -16.82 11.55
C GLN A 119 6.07 -16.07 10.41
N ILE A 120 4.93 -15.42 10.69
CA ILE A 120 4.22 -14.60 9.70
C ILE A 120 5.09 -13.41 9.26
N HIS A 121 5.77 -12.71 10.17
CA HIS A 121 6.69 -11.62 9.81
C HIS A 121 7.90 -12.10 8.97
N ASN A 122 8.44 -13.27 9.29
CA ASN A 122 9.50 -13.90 8.49
C ASN A 122 9.00 -14.24 7.09
N LEU A 123 7.78 -14.78 6.97
CA LEU A 123 7.16 -15.07 5.69
C LEU A 123 6.92 -13.77 4.89
N GLN A 124 6.45 -12.70 5.52
CA GLN A 124 6.30 -11.38 4.87
C GLN A 124 7.64 -10.87 4.30
N SER A 125 8.74 -11.08 5.01
CA SER A 125 10.07 -10.70 4.55
C SER A 125 10.52 -11.59 3.38
N ALA A 126 10.29 -12.91 3.47
CA ALA A 126 10.65 -13.87 2.45
C ALA A 126 9.91 -13.64 1.11
N ILE A 127 8.65 -13.18 1.16
CA ILE A 127 7.89 -12.86 -0.06
C ILE A 127 8.25 -11.49 -0.65
N TYR A 128 8.85 -10.59 0.14
CA TYR A 128 9.28 -9.27 -0.33
C TYR A 128 10.63 -9.33 -1.05
N GLU A 129 11.56 -10.17 -0.59
CA GLU A 129 12.92 -10.21 -1.11
C GLU A 129 13.02 -10.38 -2.64
N PRO A 130 12.23 -11.26 -3.30
CA PRO A 130 12.29 -11.41 -4.76
C PRO A 130 11.87 -10.16 -5.54
N ILE A 131 10.94 -9.38 -4.99
CA ILE A 131 10.37 -8.19 -5.66
C ILE A 131 11.02 -6.89 -5.21
N LYS A 132 11.92 -6.93 -4.22
CA LYS A 132 12.59 -5.75 -3.67
C LYS A 132 13.27 -4.90 -4.73
N SER A 133 14.05 -5.53 -5.63
CA SER A 133 14.74 -4.81 -6.70
C SER A 133 13.76 -4.16 -7.68
N ILE A 134 12.63 -4.81 -7.97
CA ILE A 134 11.58 -4.28 -8.84
C ILE A 134 10.93 -3.06 -8.19
N VAL A 135 10.63 -3.13 -6.89
CA VAL A 135 10.03 -2.03 -6.13
C VAL A 135 10.98 -0.83 -6.03
N GLU A 136 12.27 -1.08 -5.79
CA GLU A 136 13.26 -0.01 -5.60
C GLU A 136 13.70 0.65 -6.92
N ASN A 137 13.67 -0.09 -8.03
CA ASN A 137 14.13 0.37 -9.34
C ASN A 137 13.02 0.48 -10.38
N TYR A 138 11.76 0.56 -9.94
CA TYR A 138 10.62 0.70 -10.85
C TYR A 138 10.82 1.90 -11.78
N GLN A 139 10.60 1.68 -13.08
CA GLN A 139 10.66 2.70 -14.10
C GLN A 139 9.51 2.51 -15.08
N GLU A 140 8.65 3.52 -15.17
CA GLU A 140 7.53 3.53 -16.10
C GLU A 140 8.03 3.32 -17.55
N GLY A 141 7.43 2.35 -18.25
CA GLY A 141 7.81 1.96 -19.61
C GLY A 141 9.00 1.01 -19.73
N ASN A 142 9.82 0.84 -18.68
CA ASN A 142 10.95 -0.09 -18.66
C ASN A 142 10.68 -1.35 -17.84
N THR A 143 10.00 -1.21 -16.70
CA THR A 143 9.59 -2.37 -15.90
C THR A 143 8.57 -3.19 -16.69
N THR A 144 8.86 -4.47 -16.86
CA THR A 144 8.05 -5.39 -17.65
C THR A 144 6.73 -5.72 -16.95
N GLN A 145 5.74 -6.12 -17.73
CA GLN A 145 4.48 -6.60 -17.18
C GLN A 145 4.68 -7.83 -16.28
N GLU A 146 5.64 -8.71 -16.60
CA GLU A 146 5.96 -9.90 -15.80
C GLU A 146 6.47 -9.52 -14.40
N GLU A 147 7.37 -8.54 -14.31
CA GLU A 147 7.85 -8.00 -13.03
C GLU A 147 6.69 -7.40 -12.21
N LEU A 148 5.78 -6.67 -12.85
CA LEU A 148 4.61 -6.11 -12.17
C LEU A 148 3.62 -7.19 -11.71
N LEU A 149 3.50 -8.32 -12.42
CA LEU A 149 2.69 -9.45 -11.97
C LEU A 149 3.29 -10.11 -10.72
N GLN A 150 4.62 -10.16 -10.58
CA GLN A 150 5.25 -10.62 -9.34
C GLN A 150 4.94 -9.68 -8.16
N VAL A 151 4.99 -8.35 -8.40
CA VAL A 151 4.61 -7.35 -7.39
C VAL A 151 3.12 -7.47 -7.02
N LYS A 152 2.25 -7.75 -7.99
CA LYS A 152 0.83 -8.04 -7.77
C LYS A 152 0.64 -9.26 -6.88
N GLU A 153 1.33 -10.37 -7.16
CA GLU A 153 1.27 -11.56 -6.32
C GLU A 153 1.72 -11.27 -4.88
N TYR A 154 2.85 -10.57 -4.72
CA TYR A 154 3.32 -10.10 -3.41
C TYR A 154 2.26 -9.28 -2.67
N TYR A 155 1.62 -8.32 -3.35
CA TYR A 155 0.58 -7.48 -2.75
C TYR A 155 -0.55 -8.33 -2.14
N PHE A 156 -1.07 -9.31 -2.88
CA PHE A 156 -2.15 -10.16 -2.37
C PHE A 156 -1.70 -11.11 -1.26
N ARG A 157 -0.47 -11.65 -1.35
CA ARG A 157 0.11 -12.49 -0.29
C ARG A 157 0.29 -11.71 1.00
N LYS A 158 0.89 -10.51 0.93
CA LYS A 158 1.06 -9.60 2.08
C LYS A 158 -0.28 -9.21 2.68
N LYS A 159 -1.26 -8.82 1.84
CA LYS A 159 -2.62 -8.48 2.27
C LYS A 159 -3.30 -9.61 3.04
N TYR A 160 -3.12 -10.86 2.60
CA TYR A 160 -3.67 -12.03 3.29
C TYR A 160 -3.01 -12.25 4.66
N LEU A 161 -1.67 -12.18 4.73
CA LEU A 161 -0.94 -12.30 6.00
C LEU A 161 -1.30 -11.18 7.00
N THR A 162 -1.42 -9.94 6.53
CA THR A 162 -1.84 -8.82 7.38
C THR A 162 -3.25 -9.02 7.94
N ARG A 163 -4.16 -9.65 7.20
CA ARG A 163 -5.52 -9.96 7.71
C ARG A 163 -5.51 -10.97 8.85
N ILE A 164 -4.62 -11.96 8.79
CA ILE A 164 -4.45 -12.95 9.86
C ILE A 164 -3.94 -12.26 11.12
N LEU A 165 -2.91 -11.42 10.99
CA LEU A 165 -2.39 -10.63 12.11
C LEU A 165 -3.43 -9.65 12.67
N ALA A 166 -4.24 -9.01 11.82
CA ALA A 166 -5.30 -8.12 12.29
C ALA A 166 -6.39 -8.87 13.07
N GLY A 167 -6.62 -10.16 12.79
CA GLY A 167 -7.48 -11.03 13.60
C GLY A 167 -6.94 -11.30 15.00
N LEU A 168 -5.69 -10.93 15.30
CA LEU A 168 -5.12 -10.98 16.65
C LEU A 168 -5.59 -9.84 17.56
N SER A 169 -5.88 -8.67 16.98
CA SER A 169 -6.18 -7.41 17.66
C SER A 169 -7.55 -7.38 18.35
#